data_AF-A0A7C2MG10-F1
#
_entry.id   AF-A0A7C2MG10-F1
#
_cell.length_a   1.000
_cell.length_b   1.000
_cell.length_c   1.000
_cell.angle_alpha   90.00
_cell.angle_beta   90.00
_cell.angle_gamma   90.00
#
_symmetry.space_group_name_H-M   'P 1'
#
loop_
_entity.id
_entity.type
_entity.pdbx_description
1 polymer ?
#
loop_
_entity_poly.entity_id
_entity_poly.type
_entity_poly.pdbx_seq_one_letter_code
_entity_poly.pdbx_strand_id
1 'polypeptide(L)'
;MLDKHVAHMRTKVAHRRDQAWHWYQRYKKYAPLAAFIVGFLYDTLTLTRIDRLSDNLILLGYALAAGLLIAVIGRVEQRRMKHSWFARHPDLITSATHFFLGGLLSSYVVFYFKSAAVGKSLIFVALLVGLMLANEFFSHRLRNLKLLCAIYFFCCFAFLTFFLPVVTHTMNNAMFIASGLLSFILTGAVLALIYPGRFQNNRREMLSMVRLPVIIFVALVVLYFLNWVPPVPLALKDGGIYRSVKRVGDKYEVQYHEPSWWQFWKNDERKFEYAPGDAVYCFAAVFAPTALNERVVHEWQQQNADGDWVTRDRLGYSIVGGRDGGY
;
A
#
# COMPACT_ATOMS: atom_id res chain seq x y z
N MET A 1 -51.39 -37.38 -6.47
CA MET A 1 -50.52 -37.10 -5.30
C MET A 1 -49.20 -36.39 -5.66
N LEU A 2 -48.64 -36.57 -6.86
CA LEU A 2 -47.39 -35.88 -7.26
C LEU A 2 -47.49 -34.34 -7.35
N ASP A 3 -48.61 -33.79 -7.83
CA ASP A 3 -48.72 -32.33 -8.04
C ASP A 3 -48.67 -31.49 -6.75
N LYS A 4 -49.23 -32.01 -5.64
CA LYS A 4 -49.18 -31.32 -4.33
C LYS A 4 -47.75 -31.29 -3.78
N HIS A 5 -46.93 -32.31 -4.06
CA HIS A 5 -45.54 -32.36 -3.62
C HIS A 5 -44.64 -31.39 -4.40
N VAL A 6 -44.85 -31.27 -5.71
CA VAL A 6 -44.09 -30.33 -6.56
C VAL A 6 -44.45 -28.88 -6.24
N ALA A 7 -45.73 -28.57 -5.97
CA ALA A 7 -46.16 -27.24 -5.55
C ALA A 7 -45.55 -26.84 -4.18
N HIS A 8 -45.48 -27.78 -3.23
CA HIS A 8 -44.92 -27.52 -1.90
C HIS A 8 -43.38 -27.38 -1.90
N MET A 9 -42.68 -28.04 -2.84
CA MET A 9 -41.25 -27.81 -3.05
C MET A 9 -40.97 -26.45 -3.70
N ARG A 10 -41.78 -26.03 -4.69
CA ARG A 10 -41.63 -24.72 -5.34
C ARG A 10 -41.82 -23.55 -4.37
N THR A 11 -42.79 -23.64 -3.45
CA THR A 11 -43.01 -22.60 -2.42
C THR A 11 -41.90 -22.55 -1.38
N LYS A 12 -41.35 -23.69 -0.94
CA LYS A 12 -40.16 -23.72 -0.05
C LYS A 12 -38.90 -23.15 -0.69
N VAL A 13 -38.67 -23.39 -1.99
CA VAL A 13 -37.52 -22.84 -2.73
C VAL A 13 -37.68 -21.33 -2.95
N ALA A 14 -38.90 -20.87 -3.27
CA ALA A 14 -39.21 -19.45 -3.37
C ALA A 14 -39.00 -18.73 -2.03
N HIS A 15 -39.51 -19.30 -0.93
CA HIS A 15 -39.37 -18.69 0.39
C HIS A 15 -37.92 -18.66 0.91
N ARG A 16 -37.11 -19.70 0.60
CA ARG A 16 -35.66 -19.69 0.87
C ARG A 16 -34.91 -18.66 0.02
N ARG A 17 -35.28 -18.46 -1.25
CA ARG A 17 -34.73 -17.39 -2.10
C ARG A 17 -35.07 -16.01 -1.54
N ASP A 18 -36.31 -15.79 -1.11
CA ASP A 18 -36.74 -14.50 -0.57
C ASP A 18 -36.10 -14.21 0.78
N GLN A 19 -35.96 -15.21 1.67
CA GLN A 19 -35.22 -15.04 2.93
C GLN A 19 -33.73 -14.75 2.69
N ALA A 20 -33.09 -15.43 1.74
CA ALA A 20 -31.70 -15.13 1.36
C ALA A 20 -31.57 -13.72 0.75
N TRP A 21 -32.57 -13.27 0.00
CA TRP A 21 -32.61 -11.91 -0.56
C TRP A 21 -32.82 -10.85 0.53
N HIS A 22 -33.72 -11.08 1.49
CA HIS A 22 -33.90 -10.16 2.62
C HIS A 22 -32.69 -10.11 3.55
N TRP A 23 -32.00 -11.24 3.76
CA TRP A 23 -30.71 -11.28 4.46
C TRP A 23 -29.62 -10.52 3.69
N TYR A 24 -29.49 -10.76 2.38
CA TYR A 24 -28.51 -10.07 1.56
C TYR A 24 -28.79 -8.56 1.48
N GLN A 25 -30.05 -8.10 1.41
CA GLN A 25 -30.43 -6.69 1.50
C GLN A 25 -30.05 -6.05 2.84
N ARG A 26 -30.25 -6.76 3.95
CA ARG A 26 -29.96 -6.26 5.31
C ARG A 26 -28.47 -6.13 5.59
N TYR A 27 -27.64 -7.01 5.02
CA TYR A 27 -26.18 -6.99 5.17
C TYR A 27 -25.42 -6.31 4.02
N LYS A 28 -26.08 -5.96 2.91
CA LYS A 28 -25.49 -5.17 1.81
C LYS A 28 -24.84 -3.88 2.30
N LYS A 29 -25.36 -3.28 3.37
CA LYS A 29 -24.81 -2.06 3.99
C LYS A 29 -23.44 -2.29 4.68
N TYR A 30 -23.19 -3.51 5.15
CA TYR A 30 -21.94 -3.88 5.83
C TYR A 30 -21.00 -4.71 4.96
N ALA A 31 -21.46 -5.23 3.82
CA ALA A 31 -20.65 -6.02 2.90
C ALA A 31 -19.35 -5.30 2.44
N PRO A 32 -19.35 -3.98 2.13
CA PRO A 32 -18.13 -3.24 1.83
C PRO A 32 -17.16 -3.22 3.01
N LEU A 33 -17.66 -2.93 4.22
CA LEU A 33 -16.87 -2.92 5.45
C LEU A 33 -16.28 -4.31 5.78
N ALA A 34 -17.05 -5.37 5.58
CA ALA A 34 -16.59 -6.73 5.80
C ALA A 34 -15.55 -7.16 4.75
N ALA A 35 -15.77 -6.85 3.46
CA ALA A 35 -14.81 -7.10 2.39
C ALA A 35 -13.50 -6.34 2.63
N PHE A 36 -13.61 -5.10 3.11
CA PHE A 36 -12.49 -4.28 3.54
C PHE A 36 -11.70 -4.93 4.69
N ILE A 37 -12.36 -5.32 5.78
CA ILE A 37 -11.68 -5.95 6.94
C ILE A 37 -11.03 -7.27 6.51
N VAL A 38 -11.74 -8.09 5.73
CA VAL A 38 -11.21 -9.38 5.26
C VAL A 38 -10.03 -9.18 4.32
N GLY A 39 -10.12 -8.23 3.38
CA GLY A 39 -9.02 -7.89 2.47
C GLY A 39 -7.81 -7.36 3.22
N PHE A 40 -8.02 -6.45 4.18
CA PHE A 40 -6.96 -5.91 5.01
C PHE A 40 -6.29 -6.97 5.90
N LEU A 41 -7.07 -7.87 6.50
CA LEU A 41 -6.54 -9.00 7.26
C LEU A 41 -5.78 -9.97 6.36
N TYR A 42 -6.30 -10.27 5.18
CA TYR A 42 -5.63 -11.09 4.18
C TYR A 42 -4.30 -10.48 3.77
N ASP A 43 -4.27 -9.19 3.43
CA ASP A 43 -3.06 -8.45 3.06
C ASP A 43 -2.05 -8.42 4.22
N THR A 44 -2.52 -8.23 5.46
CA THR A 44 -1.64 -8.22 6.64
C THR A 44 -0.96 -9.58 6.86
N LEU A 45 -1.70 -10.68 6.63
CA LEU A 45 -1.22 -12.05 6.83
C LEU A 45 -0.37 -12.56 5.65
N THR A 46 -0.72 -12.19 4.42
CA THR A 46 -0.06 -12.69 3.20
C THR A 46 1.13 -11.83 2.78
N LEU A 47 1.02 -10.49 2.89
CA LEU A 47 2.07 -9.55 2.49
C LEU A 47 3.11 -9.41 3.61
N THR A 48 4.05 -10.34 3.58
CA THR A 48 5.15 -10.37 4.54
C THR A 48 6.36 -9.56 4.07
N ARG A 49 6.54 -9.35 2.75
CA ARG A 49 7.71 -8.68 2.18
C ARG A 49 7.40 -7.91 0.89
N ILE A 50 8.04 -6.76 0.74
CA ILE A 50 7.92 -5.90 -0.44
C ILE A 50 8.71 -6.47 -1.64
N ASP A 51 9.74 -7.28 -1.38
CA ASP A 51 10.70 -7.71 -2.41
C ASP A 51 10.33 -9.06 -3.03
N ARG A 52 9.29 -9.71 -2.49
CA ARG A 52 8.82 -10.96 -3.07
C ARG A 52 8.26 -10.66 -4.45
N LEU A 53 8.90 -11.24 -5.45
CA LEU A 53 8.44 -11.14 -6.84
C LEU A 53 6.97 -11.57 -6.96
N SER A 54 6.53 -12.58 -6.20
CA SER A 54 5.13 -13.00 -6.14
C SER A 54 4.19 -11.87 -5.74
N ASP A 55 4.53 -11.14 -4.67
CA ASP A 55 3.67 -10.11 -4.07
C ASP A 55 3.61 -8.91 -5.04
N ASN A 56 4.75 -8.55 -5.64
CA ASN A 56 4.82 -7.52 -6.68
C ASN A 56 4.05 -7.90 -7.96
N LEU A 57 4.08 -9.17 -8.37
CA LEU A 57 3.31 -9.65 -9.52
C LEU A 57 1.81 -9.65 -9.25
N ILE A 58 1.37 -9.96 -8.03
CA ILE A 58 -0.04 -9.86 -7.62
C ILE A 58 -0.51 -8.41 -7.70
N LEU A 59 0.27 -7.48 -7.15
CA LEU A 59 -0.05 -6.05 -7.20
C LEU A 59 -0.03 -5.49 -8.62
N LEU A 60 0.91 -5.93 -9.45
CA LEU A 60 0.90 -5.60 -10.88
C LEU A 60 -0.36 -6.13 -11.56
N GLY A 61 -0.76 -7.37 -11.26
CA GLY A 61 -1.99 -7.96 -11.75
C GLY A 61 -3.23 -7.16 -11.35
N TYR A 62 -3.29 -6.70 -10.09
CA TYR A 62 -4.38 -5.85 -9.60
C TYR A 62 -4.41 -4.50 -10.30
N ALA A 63 -3.25 -3.86 -10.51
CA ALA A 63 -3.15 -2.61 -11.26
C ALA A 63 -3.63 -2.78 -12.71
N LEU A 64 -3.16 -3.82 -13.42
CA LEU A 64 -3.58 -4.09 -14.79
C LEU A 64 -5.09 -4.39 -14.87
N ALA A 65 -5.62 -5.21 -13.96
CA ALA A 65 -7.05 -5.52 -13.89
C ALA A 65 -7.89 -4.26 -13.63
N ALA A 66 -7.48 -3.41 -12.67
CA ALA A 66 -8.14 -2.14 -12.40
C ALA A 66 -8.13 -1.22 -13.64
N GLY A 67 -6.99 -1.08 -14.32
CA GLY A 67 -6.87 -0.27 -15.53
C GLY A 67 -7.78 -0.76 -16.66
N LEU A 68 -7.86 -2.07 -16.88
CA LEU A 68 -8.75 -2.67 -17.89
C LEU A 68 -10.23 -2.45 -17.55
N LEU A 69 -10.63 -2.62 -16.28
CA LEU A 69 -12.01 -2.40 -15.84
C LEU A 69 -12.41 -0.92 -15.97
N ILE A 70 -11.52 0.02 -15.61
CA ILE A 70 -11.72 1.45 -15.83
C ILE A 70 -11.89 1.75 -17.32
N ALA A 71 -11.08 1.11 -18.18
CA ALA A 71 -11.23 1.25 -19.63
C ALA A 71 -12.59 0.73 -20.14
N VAL A 72 -13.07 -0.39 -19.59
CA VAL A 72 -14.41 -0.92 -19.88
C VAL A 72 -15.50 0.05 -19.43
N ILE A 73 -15.43 0.59 -18.21
CA ILE A 73 -16.38 1.59 -17.68
C ILE A 73 -16.46 2.80 -18.62
N GLY A 74 -15.31 3.38 -18.98
CA GLY A 74 -15.27 4.54 -19.86
C GLY A 74 -15.85 4.27 -21.25
N ARG A 75 -15.64 3.07 -21.81
CA ARG A 75 -16.24 2.68 -23.11
C ARG A 75 -17.76 2.47 -23.03
N VAL A 76 -18.25 1.91 -21.92
CA VAL A 76 -19.70 1.75 -21.69
C VAL A 76 -20.38 3.12 -21.57
N GLU A 77 -19.77 4.06 -20.82
CA GLU A 77 -20.28 5.41 -20.61
C GLU A 77 -20.37 6.21 -21.93
N GLN A 78 -19.40 6.03 -22.83
CA GLN A 78 -19.43 6.61 -24.18
C GLN A 78 -20.43 5.94 -25.15
N ARG A 79 -21.27 5.02 -24.66
CA ARG A 79 -22.23 4.24 -25.45
C ARG A 79 -21.57 3.44 -26.60
N ARG A 80 -20.28 3.09 -26.47
CA ARG A 80 -19.56 2.30 -27.48
C ARG A 80 -19.77 0.79 -27.34
N MET A 81 -20.23 0.33 -26.17
CA MET A 81 -20.49 -1.08 -25.90
C MET A 81 -21.94 -1.32 -25.45
N LYS A 82 -22.95 -0.87 -26.22
CA LYS A 82 -24.37 -0.97 -25.82
C LYS A 82 -24.89 -2.40 -25.61
N HIS A 83 -24.31 -3.40 -26.27
CA HIS A 83 -24.80 -4.79 -26.25
C HIS A 83 -23.91 -5.78 -25.51
N SER A 84 -22.79 -5.33 -24.93
CA SER A 84 -21.86 -6.22 -24.23
C SER A 84 -22.42 -6.66 -22.87
N TRP A 85 -22.07 -7.88 -22.42
CA TRP A 85 -22.37 -8.38 -21.06
C TRP A 85 -21.97 -7.34 -20.00
N PHE A 86 -20.86 -6.64 -20.22
CA PHE A 86 -20.37 -5.59 -19.34
C PHE A 86 -21.34 -4.40 -19.18
N ALA A 87 -22.04 -4.01 -20.26
CA ALA A 87 -23.03 -2.94 -20.18
C ALA A 87 -24.32 -3.36 -19.47
N ARG A 88 -24.57 -4.67 -19.33
CA ARG A 88 -25.72 -5.21 -18.60
C ARG A 88 -25.48 -5.29 -17.09
N HIS A 89 -24.22 -5.29 -16.65
CA HIS A 89 -23.85 -5.41 -15.24
C HIS A 89 -22.88 -4.29 -14.77
N PRO A 90 -23.27 -3.00 -14.89
CA PRO A 90 -22.40 -1.87 -14.53
C PRO A 90 -22.01 -1.86 -13.05
N ASP A 91 -22.92 -2.31 -12.17
CA ASP A 91 -22.66 -2.36 -10.73
C ASP A 91 -21.56 -3.38 -10.40
N LEU A 92 -21.52 -4.52 -11.10
CA LEU A 92 -20.51 -5.56 -10.88
C LEU A 92 -19.12 -5.08 -11.30
N ILE A 93 -19.00 -4.42 -12.45
CA ILE A 93 -17.73 -3.88 -12.95
C ILE A 93 -17.22 -2.77 -12.04
N THR A 94 -18.13 -1.90 -11.60
CA THR A 94 -17.80 -0.83 -10.65
C THR A 94 -17.29 -1.42 -9.34
N SER A 95 -17.99 -2.43 -8.81
CA SER A 95 -17.62 -3.11 -7.58
C SER A 95 -16.27 -3.83 -7.72
N ALA A 96 -16.03 -4.52 -8.83
CA ALA A 96 -14.76 -5.16 -9.14
C ALA A 96 -13.63 -4.14 -9.26
N THR A 97 -13.87 -2.98 -9.87
CA THR A 97 -12.88 -1.90 -9.98
C THR A 97 -12.48 -1.39 -8.61
N HIS A 98 -13.45 -1.11 -7.74
CA HIS A 98 -13.18 -0.68 -6.36
C HIS A 98 -12.54 -1.77 -5.51
N PHE A 99 -12.85 -3.05 -5.75
CA PHE A 99 -12.19 -4.17 -5.10
C PHE A 99 -10.68 -4.20 -5.43
N PHE A 100 -10.31 -4.11 -6.71
CA PHE A 100 -8.89 -4.09 -7.10
C PHE A 100 -8.17 -2.82 -6.62
N LEU A 101 -8.77 -1.64 -6.77
CA LEU A 101 -8.19 -0.40 -6.25
C LEU A 101 -8.07 -0.42 -4.72
N GLY A 102 -9.06 -0.96 -4.02
CA GLY A 102 -9.08 -1.12 -2.58
C GLY A 102 -8.01 -2.09 -2.09
N GLY A 103 -7.85 -3.24 -2.77
CA GLY A 103 -6.78 -4.21 -2.49
C GLY A 103 -5.39 -3.60 -2.67
N LEU A 104 -5.17 -2.81 -3.72
CA LEU A 104 -3.92 -2.07 -3.91
C LEU A 104 -3.66 -1.10 -2.74
N LEU A 105 -4.64 -0.26 -2.40
CA LEU A 105 -4.51 0.72 -1.32
C LEU A 105 -4.28 0.04 0.03
N SER A 106 -4.98 -1.06 0.31
CA SER A 106 -4.79 -1.88 1.51
C SER A 106 -3.38 -2.46 1.60
N SER A 107 -2.89 -3.05 0.52
CA SER A 107 -1.51 -3.54 0.43
C SER A 107 -0.49 -2.43 0.70
N TYR A 108 -0.70 -1.23 0.15
CA TYR A 108 0.19 -0.09 0.39
C TYR A 108 0.13 0.36 1.85
N VAL A 109 -1.05 0.44 2.47
CA VAL A 109 -1.18 0.76 3.90
C VAL A 109 -0.34 -0.22 4.73
N VAL A 110 -0.45 -1.53 4.47
CA VAL A 110 0.33 -2.55 5.20
C VAL A 110 1.83 -2.33 5.02
N PHE A 111 2.31 -2.10 3.80
CA PHE A 111 3.74 -1.87 3.54
C PHE A 111 4.27 -0.59 4.17
N TYR A 112 3.61 0.54 3.96
CA TYR A 112 4.06 1.82 4.50
C TYR A 112 3.89 1.90 6.02
N PHE A 113 2.89 1.25 6.62
CA PHE A 113 2.73 1.17 8.08
C PHE A 113 3.87 0.37 8.73
N LYS A 114 4.26 -0.78 8.15
CA LYS A 114 5.42 -1.56 8.62
C LYS A 114 6.74 -0.78 8.51
N SER A 115 6.80 0.23 7.67
CA SER A 115 7.97 1.07 7.43
C SER A 115 7.95 2.42 8.14
N ALA A 116 6.82 2.81 8.72
CA ALA A 116 6.71 4.05 9.46
C ALA A 116 7.29 3.89 10.87
N ALA A 117 8.62 4.04 11.00
CA ALA A 117 9.24 4.36 12.28
C ALA A 117 8.69 5.73 12.71
N VAL A 118 7.97 5.76 13.84
CA VAL A 118 7.28 6.90 14.48
C VAL A 118 7.78 8.28 13.99
N GLY A 119 6.93 9.06 13.30
CA GLY A 119 7.31 10.39 12.80
C GLY A 119 6.49 10.91 11.61
N LYS A 120 7.13 11.73 10.76
CA LYS A 120 6.48 12.47 9.64
C LYS A 120 5.85 11.58 8.56
N SER A 121 6.31 10.33 8.42
CA SER A 121 5.78 9.35 7.46
C SER A 121 4.37 8.84 7.82
N LEU A 122 3.92 9.03 9.06
CA LEU A 122 2.54 8.71 9.48
C LEU A 122 1.49 9.54 8.73
N ILE A 123 1.84 10.75 8.29
CA ILE A 123 0.93 11.59 7.48
C ILE A 123 0.59 10.90 6.16
N PHE A 124 1.60 10.31 5.51
CA PHE A 124 1.38 9.58 4.26
C PHE A 124 0.59 8.28 4.48
N VAL A 125 0.86 7.56 5.57
CA VAL A 125 0.05 6.39 5.93
C VAL A 125 -1.40 6.78 6.21
N ALA A 126 -1.64 7.88 6.93
CA ALA A 126 -2.98 8.40 7.17
C ALA A 126 -3.68 8.81 5.87
N LEU A 127 -2.95 9.41 4.92
CA LEU A 127 -3.46 9.69 3.57
C LEU A 127 -3.88 8.40 2.85
N LEU A 128 -3.04 7.36 2.87
CA LEU A 128 -3.36 6.06 2.26
C LEU A 128 -4.59 5.42 2.90
N VAL A 129 -4.68 5.41 4.23
CA VAL A 129 -5.86 4.92 4.96
C VAL A 129 -7.10 5.73 4.58
N GLY A 130 -7.00 7.05 4.53
CA GLY A 130 -8.10 7.93 4.11
C GLY A 130 -8.56 7.62 2.68
N LEU A 131 -7.63 7.42 1.74
CA LEU A 131 -7.94 7.08 0.36
C LEU A 131 -8.59 5.68 0.25
N MET A 132 -8.09 4.73 1.02
CA MET A 132 -8.59 3.35 1.09
C MET A 132 -10.02 3.31 1.63
N LEU A 133 -10.28 3.99 2.75
CA LEU A 133 -11.64 4.12 3.30
C LEU A 133 -12.54 4.89 2.33
N ALA A 134 -12.03 5.93 1.68
CA ALA A 134 -12.79 6.68 0.71
C ALA A 134 -13.18 5.83 -0.52
N ASN A 135 -12.27 4.98 -1.01
CA ASN A 135 -12.54 4.04 -2.08
C ASN A 135 -13.69 3.08 -1.72
N GLU A 136 -13.71 2.58 -0.48
CA GLU A 136 -14.75 1.66 -0.01
C GLU A 136 -16.09 2.36 0.20
N PHE A 137 -16.13 3.42 1.01
CA PHE A 137 -17.36 4.08 1.44
C PHE A 137 -17.97 4.99 0.38
N PHE A 138 -17.16 5.60 -0.49
CA PHE A 138 -17.63 6.51 -1.54
C PHE A 138 -17.63 5.87 -2.93
N SER A 139 -17.57 4.54 -3.04
CA SER A 139 -17.63 3.79 -4.30
C SER A 139 -18.73 4.26 -5.26
N HIS A 140 -19.92 4.64 -4.76
CA HIS A 140 -20.98 5.21 -5.59
C HIS A 140 -20.65 6.60 -6.18
N ARG A 141 -19.96 7.48 -5.43
CA ARG A 141 -19.56 8.83 -5.90
C ARG A 141 -18.29 8.77 -6.76
N LEU A 142 -17.43 7.79 -6.47
CA LEU A 142 -16.19 7.52 -7.20
C LEU A 142 -16.43 6.79 -8.53
N ARG A 143 -17.68 6.65 -8.98
CA ARG A 143 -18.01 6.13 -10.31
C ARG A 143 -17.65 7.09 -11.45
N ASN A 144 -17.33 8.35 -11.13
CA ASN A 144 -16.90 9.33 -12.11
C ASN A 144 -15.53 8.95 -12.70
N LEU A 145 -15.46 8.82 -14.02
CA LEU A 145 -14.25 8.42 -14.74
C LEU A 145 -13.03 9.29 -14.42
N LYS A 146 -13.22 10.60 -14.18
CA LYS A 146 -12.13 11.51 -13.80
C LYS A 146 -11.50 11.13 -12.46
N LEU A 147 -12.33 10.74 -11.49
CA LEU A 147 -11.88 10.32 -10.16
C LEU A 147 -11.24 8.93 -10.23
N LEU A 148 -11.80 8.01 -11.02
CA LEU A 148 -11.20 6.69 -11.25
C LEU A 148 -9.81 6.80 -11.87
N CYS A 149 -9.62 7.64 -12.89
CA CYS A 149 -8.30 7.88 -13.47
C CYS A 149 -7.32 8.51 -12.47
N ALA A 150 -7.80 9.40 -11.58
CA ALA A 150 -6.98 10.01 -10.55
C ALA A 150 -6.51 9.00 -9.49
N ILE A 151 -7.43 8.16 -8.97
CA ILE A 151 -7.11 7.10 -8.02
C ILE A 151 -6.22 6.05 -8.67
N TYR A 152 -6.50 5.67 -9.91
CA TYR A 152 -5.67 4.74 -10.68
C TYR A 152 -4.24 5.27 -10.86
N PHE A 153 -4.09 6.54 -11.26
CA PHE A 153 -2.79 7.19 -11.34
C PHE A 153 -2.05 7.14 -10.01
N PHE A 154 -2.73 7.48 -8.91
CA PHE A 154 -2.16 7.42 -7.56
C PHE A 154 -1.69 5.99 -7.22
N CYS A 155 -2.51 4.96 -7.47
CA CYS A 155 -2.14 3.58 -7.20
C CYS A 155 -0.96 3.12 -8.05
N CYS A 156 -0.95 3.42 -9.36
CA CYS A 156 0.20 3.13 -10.22
C CYS A 156 1.46 3.82 -9.70
N PHE A 157 1.36 5.07 -9.27
CA PHE A 157 2.52 5.81 -8.76
C PHE A 157 3.02 5.20 -7.47
N ALA A 158 2.14 4.97 -6.49
CA ALA A 158 2.48 4.33 -5.23
C ALA A 158 3.09 2.92 -5.42
N PHE A 159 2.63 2.15 -6.40
CA PHE A 159 3.23 0.86 -6.76
C PHE A 159 4.63 1.04 -7.34
N LEU A 160 4.76 1.91 -8.35
CA LEU A 160 5.99 2.08 -9.09
C LEU A 160 7.11 2.73 -8.26
N THR A 161 6.79 3.49 -7.20
CA THR A 161 7.83 4.07 -6.33
C THR A 161 8.65 3.02 -5.60
N PHE A 162 8.08 1.85 -5.28
CA PHE A 162 8.86 0.73 -4.72
C PHE A 162 9.19 -0.34 -5.75
N PHE A 163 8.30 -0.62 -6.71
CA PHE A 163 8.54 -1.66 -7.72
C PHE A 163 9.72 -1.31 -8.65
N LEU A 164 9.84 -0.06 -9.07
CA LEU A 164 10.90 0.34 -9.99
C LEU A 164 12.29 0.19 -9.34
N PRO A 165 12.52 0.69 -8.10
CA PRO A 165 13.75 0.38 -7.37
C PRO A 165 14.03 -1.11 -7.19
N VAL A 166 13.00 -1.93 -6.93
CA VAL A 166 13.15 -3.40 -6.82
C VAL A 166 13.72 -4.02 -8.09
N VAL A 167 13.23 -3.61 -9.25
CA VAL A 167 13.66 -4.15 -10.54
C VAL A 167 14.99 -3.56 -11.00
N THR A 168 15.23 -2.27 -10.75
CA THR A 168 16.44 -1.58 -11.23
C THR A 168 17.61 -1.66 -10.25
N HIS A 169 17.38 -2.08 -9.01
CA HIS A 169 18.35 -2.05 -7.91
C HIS A 169 18.95 -0.67 -7.65
N THR A 170 18.20 0.40 -7.95
CA THR A 170 18.64 1.78 -7.72
C THR A 170 17.57 2.57 -6.97
N MET A 171 18.00 3.31 -5.95
CA MET A 171 17.14 4.16 -5.13
C MET A 171 17.67 5.58 -5.19
N ASN A 172 17.12 6.39 -6.09
CA ASN A 172 17.46 7.82 -6.17
C ASN A 172 16.23 8.65 -6.53
N ASN A 173 16.36 9.97 -6.45
CA ASN A 173 15.28 10.90 -6.78
C ASN A 173 14.77 10.74 -8.22
N ALA A 174 15.64 10.29 -9.14
CA ALA A 174 15.26 10.06 -10.54
C ALA A 174 14.29 8.88 -10.67
N MET A 175 14.45 7.81 -9.87
CA MET A 175 13.51 6.69 -9.85
C MET A 175 12.12 7.13 -9.38
N PHE A 176 12.04 7.98 -8.35
CA PHE A 176 10.74 8.53 -7.91
C PHE A 176 10.03 9.31 -9.03
N ILE A 177 10.75 10.19 -9.73
CA ILE A 177 10.20 10.94 -10.86
C ILE A 177 9.83 10.00 -12.02
N ALA A 178 10.67 9.01 -12.33
CA ALA A 178 10.41 8.01 -13.36
C ALA A 178 9.13 7.20 -13.07
N SER A 179 8.90 6.81 -11.81
CA SER A 179 7.67 6.14 -11.37
C SER A 179 6.43 6.99 -11.62
N GLY A 180 6.51 8.30 -11.37
CA GLY A 180 5.43 9.23 -11.70
C GLY A 180 5.18 9.36 -13.21
N LEU A 181 6.25 9.51 -14.01
CA LEU A 181 6.14 9.57 -15.47
C LEU A 181 5.56 8.29 -16.06
N LEU A 182 5.99 7.12 -15.59
CA LEU A 182 5.48 5.83 -16.02
C LEU A 182 4.01 5.64 -15.60
N SER A 183 3.60 6.19 -14.46
CA SER A 183 2.20 6.21 -14.04
C SER A 183 1.31 7.06 -14.97
N PHE A 184 1.83 8.17 -15.50
CA PHE A 184 1.15 8.91 -16.56
C PHE A 184 1.03 8.10 -17.84
N ILE A 185 2.04 7.33 -18.22
CA ILE A 185 1.98 6.45 -19.39
C ILE A 185 0.90 5.39 -19.20
N LEU A 186 0.84 4.72 -18.05
CA LEU A 186 -0.18 3.71 -17.75
C LEU A 186 -1.59 4.32 -17.72
N THR A 187 -1.76 5.48 -17.09
CA THR A 187 -3.05 6.20 -17.08
C THR A 187 -3.44 6.68 -18.47
N GLY A 188 -2.47 7.16 -19.25
CA GLY A 188 -2.64 7.55 -20.64
C GLY A 188 -3.03 6.38 -21.54
N ALA A 189 -2.47 5.19 -21.31
CA ALA A 189 -2.86 3.97 -21.99
C ALA A 189 -4.32 3.60 -21.70
N VAL A 190 -4.77 3.70 -20.44
CA VAL A 190 -6.18 3.51 -20.08
C VAL A 190 -7.07 4.53 -20.81
N LEU A 191 -6.68 5.81 -20.84
CA LEU A 191 -7.41 6.83 -21.60
C LEU A 191 -7.41 6.57 -23.11
N ALA A 192 -6.32 6.09 -23.68
CA ALA A 192 -6.22 5.71 -25.10
C ALA A 192 -7.15 4.55 -25.44
N LEU A 193 -7.28 3.58 -24.53
CA LEU A 193 -8.26 2.50 -24.65
C LEU A 193 -9.69 3.05 -24.61
N ILE A 194 -9.97 4.03 -23.76
CA ILE A 194 -11.31 4.64 -23.64
C ILE A 194 -11.66 5.48 -24.88
N TYR A 195 -10.70 6.25 -25.42
CA TYR A 195 -10.90 7.21 -26.51
C TYR A 195 -10.08 6.88 -27.79
N PRO A 196 -10.17 5.67 -28.39
CA PRO A 196 -9.47 5.36 -29.62
C PRO A 196 -9.83 6.36 -30.73
N GLY A 197 -8.80 6.94 -31.37
CA GLY A 197 -8.94 7.87 -32.50
C GLY A 197 -9.49 9.26 -32.17
N ARG A 198 -9.69 9.63 -30.89
CA ARG A 198 -10.21 10.96 -30.49
C ARG A 198 -9.25 11.81 -29.66
N PHE A 199 -8.01 11.35 -29.46
CA PHE A 199 -6.99 12.07 -28.68
C PHE A 199 -6.77 13.52 -29.15
N GLN A 200 -6.91 13.80 -30.45
CA GLN A 200 -6.72 15.14 -31.01
C GLN A 200 -7.98 16.01 -31.00
N ASN A 201 -9.19 15.43 -31.05
CA ASN A 201 -10.39 16.20 -31.40
C ASN A 201 -11.12 16.84 -30.21
N ASN A 202 -10.78 16.48 -28.95
CA ASN A 202 -11.43 17.04 -27.76
C ASN A 202 -10.45 17.40 -26.62
N ARG A 203 -9.51 18.30 -26.93
CA ARG A 203 -8.46 18.75 -25.99
C ARG A 203 -8.97 19.14 -24.59
N ARG A 204 -10.11 19.84 -24.50
CA ARG A 204 -10.68 20.29 -23.21
C ARG A 204 -11.09 19.14 -22.30
N GLU A 205 -11.70 18.11 -22.87
CA GLU A 205 -12.11 16.92 -22.12
C GLU A 205 -10.89 16.15 -21.62
N MET A 206 -9.88 15.99 -22.48
CA MET A 206 -8.63 15.31 -22.15
C MET A 206 -7.83 16.04 -21.06
N LEU A 207 -7.73 17.37 -21.17
CA LEU A 207 -7.15 18.22 -20.12
C LEU A 207 -7.89 18.05 -18.79
N SER A 208 -9.22 17.96 -18.81
CA SER A 208 -9.99 17.72 -17.59
C SER A 208 -9.72 16.34 -16.96
N MET A 209 -9.38 15.31 -17.74
CA MET A 209 -9.07 13.96 -17.24
C MET A 209 -7.67 13.91 -16.62
N VAL A 210 -6.71 14.65 -17.18
CA VAL A 210 -5.30 14.66 -16.74
C VAL A 210 -5.04 15.65 -15.60
N ARG A 211 -5.91 16.66 -15.41
CA ARG A 211 -5.74 17.70 -14.39
C ARG A 211 -5.55 17.13 -12.97
N LEU A 212 -6.38 16.18 -12.55
CA LEU A 212 -6.28 15.59 -11.22
C LEU A 212 -5.00 14.74 -11.05
N PRO A 213 -4.66 13.81 -11.97
CA PRO A 213 -3.35 13.15 -11.98
C PRO A 213 -2.15 14.10 -11.88
N VAL A 214 -2.17 15.22 -12.60
CA VAL A 214 -1.10 16.24 -12.53
C VAL A 214 -1.03 16.90 -11.15
N ILE A 215 -2.17 17.27 -10.57
CA ILE A 215 -2.22 17.82 -9.21
C ILE A 215 -1.67 16.80 -8.20
N ILE A 216 -2.07 15.54 -8.31
CA ILE A 216 -1.58 14.46 -7.43
C ILE A 216 -0.07 14.27 -7.60
N PHE A 217 0.45 14.26 -8.83
CA PHE A 217 1.87 14.16 -9.10
C PHE A 217 2.66 15.29 -8.44
N VAL A 218 2.26 16.54 -8.69
CA VAL A 218 2.92 17.71 -8.09
C VAL A 218 2.85 17.66 -6.57
N ALA A 219 1.69 17.31 -6.00
CA ALA A 219 1.55 17.17 -4.55
C ALA A 219 2.48 16.10 -3.98
N LEU A 220 2.55 14.91 -4.59
CA LEU A 220 3.42 13.84 -4.13
C LEU A 220 4.91 14.19 -4.29
N VAL A 221 5.30 14.90 -5.35
CA VAL A 221 6.67 15.41 -5.52
C VAL A 221 7.02 16.41 -4.43
N VAL A 222 6.12 17.35 -4.10
CA VAL A 222 6.33 18.28 -2.99
C VAL A 222 6.45 17.53 -1.67
N LEU A 223 5.55 16.60 -1.38
CA LEU A 223 5.57 15.80 -0.15
C LEU A 223 6.81 14.92 -0.03
N TYR A 224 7.34 14.43 -1.17
CA TYR A 224 8.59 13.68 -1.24
C TYR A 224 9.78 14.55 -0.82
N PHE A 225 9.94 15.75 -1.39
CA PHE A 225 11.03 16.66 -1.02
C PHE A 225 10.88 17.23 0.41
N LEU A 226 9.66 17.25 0.96
CA LEU A 226 9.42 17.55 2.37
C LEU A 226 9.74 16.38 3.32
N ASN A 227 10.14 15.21 2.79
CA ASN A 227 10.37 13.96 3.53
C ASN A 227 9.12 13.44 4.27
N TRP A 228 7.92 13.74 3.76
CA TRP A 228 6.66 13.21 4.31
C TRP A 228 6.25 11.90 3.64
N VAL A 229 6.65 11.71 2.38
CA VAL A 229 6.53 10.44 1.67
C VAL A 229 7.88 9.75 1.71
N PRO A 230 8.02 8.61 2.40
CA PRO A 230 9.27 7.87 2.35
C PRO A 230 9.48 7.37 0.91
N PRO A 231 10.69 7.51 0.33
CA PRO A 231 10.99 7.10 -1.05
C PRO A 231 10.64 5.63 -1.29
N VAL A 232 10.87 4.82 -0.27
CA VAL A 232 10.61 3.38 -0.26
C VAL A 232 10.23 3.00 1.17
N PRO A 233 9.29 2.05 1.35
CA PRO A 233 9.04 1.46 2.65
C PRO A 233 10.28 0.68 3.13
N LEU A 234 11.15 1.34 3.90
CA LEU A 234 12.23 0.71 4.67
C LEU A 234 11.65 0.20 5.98
N ALA A 235 11.87 -1.06 6.34
CA ALA A 235 11.32 -1.62 7.58
C ALA A 235 12.45 -1.96 8.55
N LEU A 236 12.50 -1.32 9.72
CA LEU A 236 13.34 -1.78 10.82
C LEU A 236 12.78 -3.14 11.26
N LYS A 237 13.55 -4.21 11.05
CA LYS A 237 13.15 -5.59 11.41
C LYS A 237 13.45 -5.87 12.86
N ASP A 238 14.62 -5.43 13.31
CA ASP A 238 15.06 -5.53 14.69
C ASP A 238 15.94 -4.33 14.99
N GLY A 239 15.92 -3.87 16.24
CA GLY A 239 16.63 -2.65 16.60
C GLY A 239 16.56 -2.40 18.09
N GLY A 240 17.71 -2.17 18.70
CA GLY A 240 17.79 -2.03 20.14
C GLY A 240 19.19 -1.76 20.66
N ILE A 241 19.25 -1.59 21.98
CA ILE A 241 20.50 -1.51 22.74
C ILE A 241 20.76 -2.87 23.39
N TYR A 242 22.00 -3.34 23.26
CA TYR A 242 22.46 -4.65 23.70
C TYR A 242 23.81 -4.54 24.41
N ARG A 243 24.12 -5.53 25.24
CA ARG A 243 25.42 -5.67 25.95
C ARG A 243 26.49 -6.35 25.11
N SER A 244 26.08 -7.12 24.12
CA SER A 244 26.97 -7.82 23.21
C SER A 244 26.23 -8.12 21.92
N VAL A 245 26.94 -7.96 20.80
CA VAL A 245 26.48 -8.35 19.47
C VAL A 245 27.60 -9.13 18.81
N LYS A 246 27.34 -10.41 18.50
CA LYS A 246 28.31 -11.31 17.85
C LYS A 246 27.73 -11.83 16.56
N ARG A 247 28.51 -11.75 15.47
CA ARG A 247 28.15 -12.38 14.21
C ARG A 247 28.51 -13.87 14.27
N VAL A 248 27.51 -14.74 14.13
CA VAL A 248 27.64 -16.20 14.10
C VAL A 248 27.10 -16.69 12.77
N GLY A 249 28.00 -16.87 11.79
CA GLY A 249 27.64 -17.16 10.40
C GLY A 249 26.82 -16.03 9.76
N ASP A 250 25.58 -16.34 9.37
CA ASP A 250 24.61 -15.41 8.77
C ASP A 250 23.64 -14.79 9.80
N LYS A 251 23.84 -15.08 11.08
CA LYS A 251 23.02 -14.56 12.19
C LYS A 251 23.83 -13.65 13.09
N TYR A 252 23.11 -12.78 13.80
CA TYR A 252 23.66 -12.00 14.89
C TYR A 252 23.07 -12.53 16.19
N GLU A 253 23.93 -12.91 17.11
CA GLU A 253 23.55 -13.21 18.49
C GLU A 253 23.70 -11.94 19.31
N VAL A 254 22.63 -11.59 20.01
CA VAL A 254 22.56 -10.41 20.86
C VAL A 254 22.38 -10.84 22.31
N GLN A 255 22.97 -10.10 23.24
CA GLN A 255 22.80 -10.32 24.68
C GLN A 255 22.21 -9.07 25.32
N TYR A 256 21.18 -9.27 26.13
CA TYR A 256 20.48 -8.24 26.89
C TYR A 256 19.88 -8.86 28.16
N HIS A 257 19.60 -8.05 29.17
CA HIS A 257 18.90 -8.53 30.36
C HIS A 257 17.48 -8.97 30.01
N GLU A 258 17.13 -10.19 30.42
CA GLU A 258 15.78 -10.72 30.23
C GLU A 258 14.76 -9.77 30.87
N PRO A 259 13.81 -9.24 30.08
CA PRO A 259 12.81 -8.34 30.60
C PRO A 259 11.82 -9.12 31.46
N SER A 260 11.09 -8.41 32.33
CA SER A 260 10.09 -9.05 33.18
C SER A 260 9.06 -9.81 32.34
N TRP A 261 8.51 -10.90 32.87
CA TRP A 261 7.65 -11.84 32.13
C TRP A 261 6.43 -11.19 31.44
N TRP A 262 5.93 -10.05 31.95
CA TRP A 262 4.82 -9.30 31.34
C TRP A 262 5.26 -8.45 30.13
N GLN A 263 6.56 -8.27 29.89
CA GLN A 263 7.14 -7.51 28.78
C GLN A 263 7.56 -8.44 27.63
N PHE A 264 6.72 -9.41 27.28
CA PHE A 264 7.03 -10.43 26.26
C PHE A 264 7.32 -9.87 24.85
N TRP A 265 7.02 -8.60 24.59
CA TRP A 265 7.30 -7.90 23.33
C TRP A 265 8.63 -7.13 23.34
N LYS A 266 9.35 -7.11 24.46
CA LYS A 266 10.61 -6.38 24.63
C LYS A 266 11.76 -7.34 24.37
N ASN A 267 12.63 -6.99 23.42
CA ASN A 267 13.78 -7.81 23.03
C ASN A 267 15.08 -6.99 23.05
N ASP A 268 15.15 -5.95 23.91
CA ASP A 268 16.21 -4.95 23.95
C ASP A 268 16.33 -4.25 25.33
N GLU A 269 17.47 -3.63 25.62
CA GLU A 269 17.67 -2.79 26.82
C GLU A 269 17.32 -1.32 26.57
N ARG A 270 16.03 -0.96 26.65
CA ARG A 270 15.60 0.46 26.58
C ARG A 270 16.23 1.37 27.64
N LYS A 271 16.58 0.81 28.80
CA LYS A 271 17.34 1.48 29.86
C LYS A 271 18.58 0.62 30.10
N PHE A 272 19.72 1.13 29.68
CA PHE A 272 21.00 0.47 29.88
C PHE A 272 21.63 1.00 31.16
N GLU A 273 21.79 0.13 32.15
CA GLU A 273 22.55 0.45 33.36
C GLU A 273 24.04 0.27 33.06
N TYR A 274 24.73 1.40 32.93
CA TYR A 274 26.15 1.46 32.56
C TYR A 274 27.03 1.37 33.79
N ALA A 275 27.97 0.41 33.78
CA ALA A 275 29.09 0.35 34.70
C ALA A 275 30.41 0.67 33.98
N PRO A 276 31.42 1.25 34.67
CA PRO A 276 32.74 1.47 34.10
C PRO A 276 33.32 0.16 33.54
N GLY A 277 33.63 0.12 32.24
CA GLY A 277 34.09 -1.06 31.53
C GLY A 277 33.05 -1.73 30.64
N ASP A 278 31.78 -1.35 30.73
CA ASP A 278 30.73 -1.86 29.85
C ASP A 278 30.88 -1.33 28.42
N ALA A 279 30.60 -2.21 27.45
CA ALA A 279 30.43 -1.85 26.04
C ALA A 279 28.94 -1.81 25.70
N VAL A 280 28.49 -0.71 25.09
CA VAL A 280 27.10 -0.53 24.65
C VAL A 280 27.04 -0.78 23.14
N TYR A 281 26.22 -1.73 22.73
CA TYR A 281 26.01 -2.05 21.32
C TYR A 281 24.64 -1.58 20.87
N CYS A 282 24.59 -0.66 19.92
CA CYS A 282 23.36 -0.31 19.23
C CYS A 282 23.29 -1.11 17.93
N PHE A 283 22.35 -2.05 17.86
CA PHE A 283 22.13 -2.90 16.69
C PHE A 283 20.84 -2.51 16.01
N ALA A 284 20.86 -2.50 14.68
CA ALA A 284 19.69 -2.29 13.85
C ALA A 284 19.79 -3.19 12.62
N ALA A 285 18.75 -3.99 12.39
CA ALA A 285 18.55 -4.76 11.18
C ALA A 285 17.48 -4.05 10.35
N VAL A 286 17.88 -3.45 9.23
CA VAL A 286 16.98 -2.69 8.36
C VAL A 286 16.71 -3.51 7.11
N PHE A 287 15.45 -3.81 6.83
CA PHE A 287 15.04 -4.40 5.57
C PHE A 287 14.90 -3.31 4.51
N ALA A 288 15.59 -3.50 3.39
CA ALA A 288 15.56 -2.60 2.25
C ALA A 288 15.41 -3.40 0.94
N PRO A 289 14.55 -2.96 -0.01
CA PRO A 289 14.16 -3.80 -1.12
C PRO A 289 15.20 -4.26 -2.14
N THR A 290 16.39 -3.68 -2.10
CA THR A 290 17.52 -3.92 -2.99
C THR A 290 18.79 -3.46 -2.28
N ALA A 291 19.97 -3.60 -2.92
CA ALA A 291 21.26 -3.11 -2.46
C ALA A 291 21.20 -1.60 -2.13
N LEU A 292 20.72 -1.29 -0.93
CA LEU A 292 20.58 0.06 -0.42
C LEU A 292 21.98 0.60 -0.19
N ASN A 293 22.46 1.41 -1.13
CA ASN A 293 23.73 2.12 -1.00
C ASN A 293 23.52 3.49 -0.35
N GLU A 294 22.77 3.51 0.75
CA GLU A 294 22.53 4.70 1.57
C GLU A 294 23.22 4.54 2.93
N ARG A 295 23.66 5.66 3.49
CA ARG A 295 24.30 5.68 4.80
C ARG A 295 23.24 5.66 5.89
N VAL A 296 23.20 4.60 6.70
CA VAL A 296 22.42 4.61 7.94
C VAL A 296 23.21 5.32 9.01
N VAL A 297 22.50 6.12 9.79
CA VAL A 297 23.09 6.97 10.81
C VAL A 297 22.37 6.73 12.13
N HIS A 298 23.16 6.41 13.16
CA HIS A 298 22.71 6.44 14.54
C HIS A 298 22.96 7.85 15.09
N GLU A 299 21.89 8.52 15.46
CA GLU A 299 21.94 9.82 16.12
C GLU A 299 21.84 9.62 17.63
N TRP A 300 22.91 9.95 18.34
CA TRP A 300 22.96 9.88 19.80
C TRP A 300 22.67 11.25 20.38
N GLN A 301 21.61 11.34 21.16
CA GLN A 301 21.19 12.58 21.81
C GLN A 301 21.39 12.46 23.33
N GLN A 302 21.80 13.57 23.94
CA GLN A 302 21.88 13.71 25.39
C GLN A 302 20.93 14.82 25.81
N GLN A 303 20.15 14.57 26.85
CA GLN A 303 19.32 15.60 27.44
C GLN A 303 20.19 16.64 28.16
N ASN A 304 20.00 17.93 27.86
CA ASN A 304 20.65 19.03 28.56
C ASN A 304 19.98 19.30 29.92
N ALA A 305 20.52 20.25 30.69
CA ALA A 305 19.96 20.64 31.98
C ALA A 305 18.55 21.24 31.88
N ASP A 306 18.20 21.81 30.73
CA ASP A 306 16.90 22.44 30.45
C ASP A 306 15.83 21.42 30.01
N GLY A 307 16.21 20.16 29.81
CA GLY A 307 15.32 19.07 29.39
C GLY A 307 15.25 18.84 27.88
N ASP A 308 15.97 19.62 27.07
CA ASP A 308 16.05 19.47 25.62
C ASP A 308 17.05 18.39 25.22
N TRP A 309 16.71 17.60 24.19
CA TRP A 309 17.60 16.61 23.61
C TRP A 309 18.55 17.26 22.62
N VAL A 310 19.86 17.20 22.90
CA VAL A 310 20.91 17.75 22.05
C VAL A 310 21.74 16.61 21.45
N THR A 311 21.89 16.61 20.13
CA THR A 311 22.72 15.64 19.41
C THR A 311 24.18 15.75 19.87
N ARG A 312 24.73 14.65 20.39
CA ARG A 312 26.14 14.53 20.81
C ARG A 312 27.00 13.83 19.78
N ASP A 313 26.46 12.81 19.12
CA ASP A 313 27.20 12.04 18.14
C ASP A 313 26.30 11.60 16.98
N ARG A 314 26.93 11.40 15.83
CA ARG A 314 26.29 11.01 14.58
C ARG A 314 27.13 9.93 13.90
N LEU A 315 26.92 8.69 14.31
CA LEU A 315 27.68 7.54 13.84
C LEU A 315 27.01 6.95 12.60
N GLY A 316 27.59 7.21 11.44
CA GLY A 316 27.06 6.72 10.18
C GLY A 316 27.86 5.54 9.62
N TYR A 317 27.19 4.46 9.24
CA TYR A 317 27.78 3.29 8.59
C TYR A 317 27.07 2.99 7.26
N SER A 318 27.84 2.44 6.32
CA SER A 318 27.28 1.97 5.05
C SER A 318 26.63 0.62 5.25
N ILE A 319 25.44 0.48 4.69
CA ILE A 319 24.76 -0.80 4.65
C ILE A 319 25.33 -1.62 3.48
N VAL A 320 25.85 -2.82 3.75
CA VAL A 320 26.39 -3.73 2.73
C VAL A 320 25.80 -5.12 2.98
N GLY A 321 25.01 -5.66 2.05
CA GLY A 321 24.35 -6.96 2.25
C GLY A 321 23.01 -7.08 1.52
N GLY A 322 22.07 -7.83 2.10
CA GLY A 322 20.73 -8.07 1.53
C GLY A 322 20.21 -9.46 1.87
N ARG A 323 20.11 -9.78 3.18
CA ARG A 323 19.52 -11.04 3.66
C ARG A 323 18.06 -10.82 4.07
N ASP A 324 17.29 -11.90 4.07
CA ASP A 324 15.87 -11.94 4.43
C ASP A 324 15.51 -11.25 5.77
N GLY A 325 16.46 -11.21 6.72
CA GLY A 325 16.31 -10.60 8.03
C GLY A 325 16.63 -9.11 8.10
N GLY A 326 16.95 -8.46 6.97
CA GLY A 326 17.49 -7.10 6.93
C GLY A 326 19.01 -7.09 6.85
N TYR A 327 19.56 -5.95 6.48
CA TYR A 327 21.00 -5.74 6.36
C TYR A 327 21.68 -5.79 7.72
#